data_AF-A0A3N6E6V7-F1
#
_entry.id   AF-A0A3N6E6V7-F1
#
_cell.length_a   1.000
_cell.length_b   1.000
_cell.length_c   1.000
_cell.angle_alpha   90.00
_cell.angle_beta   90.00
_cell.angle_gamma   90.00
#
_symmetry.space_group_name_H-M   'P 1'
#
loop_
_entity.id
_entity.type
_entity.pdbx_description
1 polymer ?
#
loop_
_entity_poly.entity_id
_entity_poly.type
_entity_poly.pdbx_seq_one_letter_code
_entity_poly.pdbx_strand_id
1 'polypeptide(L)'
;MNASTHELHVPTYARPVLVQATEPHPGLHVYPTPDEIADPGDTYVWRLGHHSGHVIAKFEQRTQAEDAARALGRVADWTRPAAGIRSDVDPEDVFDALGEFPCLFITDQAS
;
A
#
# COMPACT_ATOMS: atom_id res chain seq x y z
N MET A 1 3.17 18.09 -0.94
CA MET A 1 3.40 16.82 -1.67
C MET A 1 2.52 16.85 -2.90
N ASN A 2 3.10 16.66 -4.09
CA ASN A 2 2.32 16.58 -5.33
C ASN A 2 1.76 15.15 -5.45
N ALA A 3 0.48 15.04 -5.76
CA ALA A 3 -0.13 13.75 -6.08
C ALA A 3 0.17 13.41 -7.56
N SER A 4 0.46 12.14 -7.83
CA SER A 4 0.65 11.59 -9.18
C SER A 4 -0.37 10.50 -9.45
N THR A 5 -0.68 10.30 -10.74
CA THR A 5 -1.57 9.20 -11.15
C THR A 5 -0.81 7.88 -11.05
N HIS A 6 -1.40 6.89 -10.38
CA HIS A 6 -0.81 5.58 -10.15
C HIS A 6 -1.74 4.45 -10.57
N GLU A 7 -1.19 3.39 -11.17
CA GLU A 7 -1.93 2.20 -11.58
C GLU A 7 -1.90 1.13 -10.49
N LEU A 8 -3.09 0.64 -10.13
CA LEU A 8 -3.24 -0.48 -9.20
C LEU A 8 -3.37 -1.79 -9.96
N HIS A 9 -2.69 -2.82 -9.47
CA HIS A 9 -2.87 -4.18 -9.92
C HIS A 9 -3.94 -4.85 -9.05
N VAL A 10 -5.18 -4.88 -9.54
CA VAL A 10 -6.30 -5.53 -8.86
C VAL A 10 -6.68 -6.79 -9.64
N PRO A 11 -6.42 -8.01 -9.12
CA PRO A 11 -6.63 -9.26 -9.88
C PRO A 11 -8.06 -9.43 -10.41
N THR A 12 -9.05 -8.92 -9.68
CA THR A 12 -10.48 -9.03 -10.03
C THR A 12 -10.90 -8.13 -11.20
N TYR A 13 -10.08 -7.16 -11.59
CA TYR A 13 -10.42 -6.16 -12.61
C TYR A 13 -9.60 -6.34 -13.89
N ALA A 14 -10.29 -6.41 -15.03
CA ALA A 14 -9.67 -6.56 -16.35
C ALA A 14 -8.94 -5.31 -16.86
N ARG A 15 -9.03 -4.18 -16.14
CA ARG A 15 -8.36 -2.91 -16.45
C ARG A 15 -7.67 -2.37 -15.21
N PRO A 16 -6.52 -1.68 -15.35
CA PRO A 16 -5.88 -0.99 -14.24
C PRO A 16 -6.83 0.02 -13.61
N VAL A 17 -6.87 0.06 -12.27
CA VAL A 17 -7.57 1.10 -11.52
C VAL A 17 -6.58 2.26 -11.31
N LEU A 18 -6.97 3.47 -11.69
CA LEU A 18 -6.13 4.66 -11.57
C LEU A 18 -6.46 5.44 -10.30
N VAL A 19 -5.44 5.82 -9.55
CA VAL A 19 -5.58 6.62 -8.33
C VAL A 19 -4.69 7.85 -8.34
N GLN A 20 -5.11 8.89 -7.61
CA GLN A 20 -4.21 9.97 -7.24
C GLN A 20 -3.50 9.57 -5.95
N ALA A 21 -2.19 9.35 -6.03
CA ALA A 21 -1.37 8.92 -4.93
C ALA A 21 -0.33 9.99 -4.56
N THR A 22 -0.03 10.12 -3.27
CA THR A 22 1.22 10.72 -2.83
C THR A 22 2.28 9.66 -2.64
N GLU A 23 3.55 10.08 -2.69
CA GLU A 23 4.71 9.21 -2.45
C GLU A 23 5.47 9.72 -1.21
N PRO A 24 5.09 9.30 0.02
CA PRO A 24 5.78 9.73 1.23
C PRO A 24 7.21 9.17 1.36
N HIS A 25 7.51 8.09 0.65
CA HIS A 25 8.82 7.45 0.55
C HIS A 25 8.98 6.85 -0.86
N PRO A 26 10.18 6.92 -1.49
CA PRO A 26 10.41 6.33 -2.80
C PRO A 26 9.90 4.90 -2.92
N GLY A 27 9.05 4.64 -3.92
CA GLY A 27 8.44 3.35 -4.20
C GLY A 27 7.20 3.00 -3.37
N LEU A 28 6.80 3.85 -2.42
CA LEU A 28 5.64 3.66 -1.54
C LEU A 28 4.60 4.76 -1.75
N HIS A 29 3.39 4.34 -2.13
CA HIS A 29 2.29 5.22 -2.49
C HIS A 29 1.16 5.18 -1.46
N VAL A 30 0.60 6.35 -1.17
CA VAL A 30 -0.57 6.52 -0.30
C VAL A 30 -1.70 7.16 -1.09
N TYR A 31 -2.88 6.56 -1.05
CA TYR A 31 -4.05 7.00 -1.83
C TYR A 31 -5.36 6.60 -1.14
N PRO A 32 -6.47 7.31 -1.41
CA PRO A 32 -7.78 6.88 -0.95
C PRO A 32 -8.19 5.58 -1.66
N THR A 33 -8.94 4.70 -0.97
CA THR A 33 -9.51 3.50 -1.58
C THR A 33 -10.40 3.93 -2.76
N PRO A 34 -10.12 3.45 -4.00
CA PRO A 34 -10.96 3.71 -5.17
C PRO A 34 -12.37 3.16 -4.97
N ASP A 35 -13.38 3.85 -5.50
CA ASP A 35 -14.78 3.43 -5.45
C ASP A 35 -14.97 2.05 -6.11
N GLU A 36 -14.16 1.72 -7.12
CA GLU A 36 -14.19 0.43 -7.81
C GLU A 36 -13.87 -0.74 -6.88
N ILE A 37 -13.06 -0.53 -5.84
CA ILE A 37 -12.63 -1.60 -4.91
C ILE A 37 -13.03 -1.33 -3.47
N ALA A 38 -13.87 -0.34 -3.23
CA ALA A 38 -14.36 -0.01 -1.91
C ALA A 38 -15.42 -1.03 -1.46
N ASP A 39 -15.18 -1.65 -0.31
CA ASP A 39 -16.19 -2.48 0.34
C ASP A 39 -17.24 -1.57 1.01
N PRO A 40 -18.55 -1.80 0.80
CA PRO A 40 -19.59 -1.00 1.45
C PRO A 40 -19.48 -1.06 2.97
N GLY A 41 -19.33 0.11 3.61
CA GLY A 41 -19.22 0.24 5.07
C GLY A 41 -17.82 0.02 5.65
N ASP A 42 -16.79 -0.15 4.81
CA ASP A 42 -15.40 -0.22 5.27
C ASP A 42 -14.93 1.14 5.80
N THR A 43 -14.33 1.15 6.99
CA THR A 43 -13.77 2.37 7.59
C THR A 43 -12.34 2.66 7.13
N TYR A 44 -11.68 1.66 6.53
CA TYR A 44 -10.30 1.74 6.06
C TYR A 44 -10.21 2.34 4.66
N VAL A 45 -10.46 3.66 4.58
CA VAL A 45 -10.57 4.41 3.33
C VAL A 45 -9.24 4.88 2.74
N TRP A 46 -8.10 4.55 3.35
CA TRP A 46 -6.76 4.85 2.84
C TRP A 46 -5.94 3.59 2.63
N ARG A 47 -5.08 3.59 1.61
CA ARG A 47 -4.22 2.45 1.25
C ARG A 47 -2.76 2.88 1.22
N LEU A 48 -1.90 1.97 1.68
CA LEU A 48 -0.47 1.97 1.42
C LEU A 48 -0.19 0.91 0.36
N GLY A 49 0.35 1.33 -0.77
CA GLY A 49 0.69 0.47 -1.89
C GLY A 49 2.15 0.61 -2.32
N HIS A 50 2.63 -0.39 -3.03
CA HIS A 50 3.90 -0.40 -3.71
C HIS A 50 3.77 0.19 -5.12
N HIS A 51 4.83 0.79 -5.66
CA HIS A 51 4.84 1.33 -7.04
C HIS A 51 4.54 0.27 -8.12
N SER A 52 4.69 -1.02 -7.83
CA SER A 52 4.25 -2.07 -8.77
C SER A 52 2.73 -2.25 -8.84
N GLY A 53 1.95 -1.47 -8.07
CA GLY A 53 0.49 -1.55 -8.01
C GLY A 53 -0.07 -2.55 -6.99
N HIS A 54 0.78 -3.24 -6.20
CA HIS A 54 0.33 -4.10 -5.11
C HIS A 54 -0.04 -3.27 -3.88
N VAL A 55 -1.12 -3.67 -3.19
CA VAL A 55 -1.52 -3.07 -1.92
C VAL A 55 -0.85 -3.83 -0.77
N ILE A 56 -0.32 -3.10 0.22
CA ILE A 56 0.35 -3.66 1.39
C ILE A 56 -0.59 -3.64 2.60
N ALA A 57 -1.18 -2.48 2.89
CA ALA A 57 -2.05 -2.29 4.06
C ALA A 57 -3.13 -1.23 3.82
N LYS A 58 -4.18 -1.25 4.65
CA LYS A 58 -5.25 -0.25 4.66
C LYS A 58 -5.39 0.43 6.03
N PHE A 59 -5.81 1.69 6.01
CA PHE A 59 -5.83 2.63 7.13
C PHE A 59 -7.13 3.45 7.12
N GLU A 60 -7.58 3.90 8.29
CA GLU A 60 -8.73 4.82 8.37
C GLU A 60 -8.36 6.25 8.04
N GLN A 61 -7.11 6.66 8.31
CA GLN A 61 -6.64 8.03 8.12
C GLN A 61 -5.41 8.10 7.21
N ARG A 62 -5.37 9.15 6.39
CA ARG A 62 -4.24 9.45 5.50
C ARG A 62 -2.92 9.55 6.22
N THR A 63 -2.89 10.30 7.33
CA THR A 63 -1.66 10.57 8.08
C THR A 63 -1.04 9.28 8.63
N GLN A 64 -1.88 8.34 9.09
CA GLN A 64 -1.42 7.01 9.52
C GLN A 64 -0.76 6.25 8.38
N ALA A 65 -1.36 6.25 7.18
CA ALA A 65 -0.78 5.61 6.01
C ALA A 65 0.54 6.27 5.57
N GLU A 66 0.63 7.61 5.64
CA GLU A 66 1.86 8.34 5.30
C GLU A 66 2.99 8.08 6.30
N ASP A 67 2.69 8.04 7.59
CA ASP A 67 3.68 7.74 8.64
C ASP A 67 4.13 6.28 8.56
N ALA A 68 3.19 5.35 8.31
CA ALA A 68 3.47 3.96 8.05
C ALA A 68 4.36 3.76 6.82
N ALA A 69 4.13 4.50 5.73
CA ALA A 69 5.00 4.46 4.55
C ALA A 69 6.44 4.86 4.87
N ARG A 70 6.63 5.89 5.72
CA ARG A 70 7.98 6.34 6.13
C ARG A 70 8.66 5.35 7.07
N ALA A 71 7.90 4.70 7.96
CA ALA A 71 8.42 3.66 8.84
C ALA A 71 8.85 2.44 8.01
N LEU A 72 7.95 1.95 7.15
CA LEU A 72 8.20 0.82 6.25
C LEU A 72 9.35 1.10 5.27
N GLY A 73 9.52 2.34 4.83
CA GLY A 73 10.63 2.78 3.98
C GLY A 73 12.02 2.50 4.54
N ARG A 74 12.14 2.28 5.86
CA ARG A 74 13.41 1.92 6.52
C ARG A 74 13.77 0.44 6.41
N VAL A 75 12.81 -0.41 6.07
CA VAL A 75 12.98 -1.86 6.00
C VAL A 75 13.72 -2.27 4.72
N ALA A 76 13.44 -1.60 3.60
CA ALA A 76 14.01 -1.97 2.30
C ALA A 76 14.00 -0.81 1.31
N ASP A 77 14.71 -0.98 0.19
CA ASP A 77 14.55 -0.12 -0.98
C ASP A 77 13.29 -0.53 -1.76
N TRP A 78 12.18 0.15 -1.46
CA TRP A 78 10.89 -0.09 -2.09
C TRP A 78 10.80 0.36 -3.55
N THR A 79 11.86 0.91 -4.15
CA THR A 79 11.88 1.16 -5.60
C THR A 79 12.14 -0.12 -6.41
N ARG A 80 12.57 -1.20 -5.75
CA ARG A 80 12.86 -2.50 -6.36
C ARG A 80 11.57 -3.20 -6.83
N PRO A 81 11.67 -4.19 -7.76
CA PRO A 81 10.52 -5.02 -8.12
C PRO A 81 9.96 -5.78 -6.91
N ALA A 82 8.62 -5.90 -6.83
CA ALA A 82 7.96 -6.54 -5.69
C ALA A 82 8.41 -7.99 -5.45
N ALA A 83 8.76 -8.73 -6.51
CA ALA A 83 9.29 -10.09 -6.39
C ALA A 83 10.64 -10.12 -5.65
N GLY A 84 11.52 -9.15 -5.89
CA GLY A 84 12.80 -9.04 -5.18
C GLY A 84 12.60 -8.68 -3.72
N ILE A 85 11.66 -7.77 -3.40
CA ILE A 85 11.30 -7.46 -2.02
C ILE A 85 10.80 -8.70 -1.28
N ARG A 86 9.86 -9.45 -1.86
CA ARG A 86 9.31 -10.67 -1.25
C ARG A 86 10.34 -11.78 -1.00
N SER A 87 11.41 -11.83 -1.80
CA SER A 87 12.47 -12.81 -1.62
C SER A 87 13.51 -12.39 -0.56
N ASP A 88 13.76 -11.10 -0.44
CA ASP A 88 14.90 -10.59 0.35
C ASP A 88 14.50 -10.03 1.72
N VAL A 89 13.24 -9.61 1.88
CA VAL A 89 12.74 -8.95 3.09
C VAL A 89 11.98 -9.96 3.93
N ASP A 90 12.32 -10.05 5.21
CA ASP A 90 11.58 -10.85 6.16
C ASP A 90 10.17 -10.26 6.36
N PRO A 91 9.09 -11.03 6.19
CA PRO A 91 7.75 -10.58 6.52
C PRO A 91 7.64 -10.03 7.95
N GLU A 92 8.37 -10.57 8.93
CA GLU A 92 8.37 -10.06 10.31
C GLU A 92 8.86 -8.61 10.38
N ASP A 93 9.89 -8.22 9.62
CA ASP A 93 10.37 -6.83 9.58
C ASP A 93 9.28 -5.87 9.06
N VAL A 94 8.47 -6.33 8.09
CA VAL A 94 7.33 -5.57 7.56
C VAL A 94 6.21 -5.49 8.59
N PHE A 95 5.93 -6.58 9.30
CA PHE A 95 4.95 -6.61 10.39
C PHE A 95 5.35 -5.68 11.54
N ASP A 96 6.61 -5.72 11.97
CA ASP A 96 7.12 -4.87 13.04
C ASP A 96 7.07 -3.39 12.64
N ALA A 97 7.46 -3.05 11.41
CA ALA A 97 7.43 -1.66 10.94
C ALA A 97 6.02 -1.08 10.84
N LEU A 98 5.01 -1.92 10.59
CA LEU A 98 3.61 -1.50 10.46
C LEU A 98 2.78 -1.72 11.73
N GLY A 99 3.27 -2.55 12.66
CA GLY A 99 2.58 -2.91 13.90
C GLY A 99 2.36 -1.76 14.88
N GLU A 100 3.12 -0.67 14.73
CA GLU A 100 2.92 0.57 15.50
C GLU A 100 1.70 1.37 15.03
N PHE A 101 1.11 1.04 13.89
CA PHE A 101 -0.01 1.76 13.28
C PHE A 101 -1.30 0.93 13.33
N PRO A 102 -2.46 1.57 13.63
CA PRO A 102 -3.75 0.89 13.53
C PRO A 102 -4.10 0.67 12.06
N CYS A 103 -3.69 -0.48 11.53
CA CYS A 103 -3.86 -0.85 10.13
C CYS A 103 -4.28 -2.31 9.98
N LEU A 104 -4.82 -2.63 8.81
CA LEU A 104 -5.05 -4.00 8.39
C LEU A 104 -4.14 -4.33 7.22
N PHE A 105 -3.32 -5.37 7.38
CA PHE A 105 -2.51 -5.92 6.30
C PHE A 105 -3.43 -6.55 5.25
N ILE A 106 -3.13 -6.29 3.98
CA ILE A 106 -3.79 -6.97 2.88
C ILE A 106 -3.00 -8.25 2.63
N THR A 107 -3.45 -9.34 3.23
CA THR A 107 -2.97 -10.67 2.85
C THR A 107 -3.62 -11.03 1.53
N ASP A 108 -2.83 -11.62 0.63
CA ASP A 108 -3.34 -12.17 -0.62
C ASP A 108 -4.36 -13.26 -0.24
N GLN A 109 -5.66 -12.96 -0.35
CA GLN A 109 -6.72 -13.95 -0.21
C GLN A 109 -6.70 -14.75 -1.52
N ALA A 110 -5.73 -15.67 -1.63
CA ALA A 110 -5.81 -16.74 -2.61
C ALA A 110 -7.07 -17.55 -2.31
N SER A 111 -8.11 -17.32 -3.12
CA SER A 111 -9.25 -18.23 -3.27
C SER A 111 -8.88 -19.34 -4.24
#